data_AF-A0A1A8S6N7-F1
#
_entry.id   AF-A0A1A8S6N7-F1
#
_cell.length_a   1.000
_cell.length_b   1.000
_cell.length_c   1.000
_cell.angle_alpha   90.00
_cell.angle_beta   90.00
_cell.angle_gamma   90.00
#
_symmetry.space_group_name_H-M   'P 1'
#
loop_
_entity.id
_entity.type
_entity.pdbx_description
1 polymer ?
#
loop_
_entity_poly.entity_id
_entity_poly.type
_entity_poly.pdbx_seq_one_letter_code
_entity_poly.pdbx_strand_id
1 'polypeptide(L)'
;EGLWMNCFRQANIRMQCKVYDSLLALPPELQASRGLMCAAVALAGVGLLVSLIGMQCTSCIVNNDRAKRVVLITAGCIILMGSICTLIPVSWTGNVIIRDFYNPLLIDAQRRELGEALYIGWVAAAFLFAGGCIFFCCNI
;
A
#
# COMPACT_ATOMS: atom_id res chain seq x y z
N GLU A 1 16.22 5.57 0.45
CA GLU A 1 16.14 4.21 -0.14
C GLU A 1 14.69 3.97 -0.56
N GLY A 2 14.45 3.26 -1.67
CA GLY A 2 13.11 2.93 -2.15
C GLY A 2 12.81 1.44 -2.03
N LEU A 3 11.55 1.06 -2.26
CA LEU A 3 11.14 -0.34 -2.22
C LEU A 3 11.76 -1.16 -3.37
N TRP A 4 11.96 -0.55 -4.54
CA TRP A 4 12.38 -1.23 -5.79
C TRP A 4 13.75 -0.79 -6.32
N MET A 5 14.22 0.38 -5.90
CA MET A 5 15.50 0.95 -6.30
C MET A 5 16.11 1.73 -5.16
N ASN A 6 17.43 1.84 -5.15
CA ASN A 6 18.15 2.74 -4.27
C ASN A 6 18.84 3.83 -5.10
N CYS A 7 18.74 5.07 -4.65
CA CYS A 7 19.40 6.20 -5.28
C CYS A 7 20.32 6.86 -4.25
N PHE A 8 21.55 7.15 -4.67
CA PHE A 8 22.55 7.81 -3.84
C PHE A 8 23.12 9.02 -4.59
N ARG A 9 23.39 10.08 -3.83
CA ARG A 9 23.96 11.32 -4.34
C ARG A 9 25.33 11.52 -3.71
N GLN A 10 26.39 11.34 -4.50
CA GLN A 10 27.77 11.57 -4.05
C GLN A 10 28.21 12.97 -4.50
N ALA A 11 28.93 13.70 -3.64
CA ALA A 11 29.16 15.15 -3.77
C ALA A 11 29.68 15.64 -5.14
N ASN A 12 30.37 14.80 -5.92
CA ASN A 12 30.95 15.14 -7.23
C ASN A 12 30.38 14.33 -8.41
N ILE A 13 29.32 13.53 -8.21
CA ILE A 13 28.75 12.65 -9.24
C ILE A 13 27.24 12.91 -9.36
N ARG A 14 26.73 12.85 -10.61
CA ARG A 14 25.30 12.89 -10.93
C ARG A 14 24.56 11.81 -10.13
N MET A 15 23.32 12.07 -9.70
CA MET A 15 22.51 11.09 -8.97
C MET A 15 22.51 9.75 -9.71
N GLN A 16 22.92 8.67 -9.03
CA GLN A 16 22.88 7.32 -9.57
C GLN A 16 21.83 6.50 -8.84
N CYS A 17 20.94 5.87 -9.61
CA CYS A 17 19.91 4.98 -9.11
C CYS A 17 20.23 3.56 -9.59
N LYS A 18 20.28 2.62 -8.66
CA LYS A 18 20.47 1.20 -8.95
C LYS A 18 19.23 0.42 -8.52
N VAL A 19 18.67 -0.34 -9.45
CA VAL A 19 17.58 -1.29 -9.17
C VAL A 19 18.16 -2.47 -8.38
N TYR A 20 17.40 -3.02 -7.45
CA TYR A 20 17.86 -4.21 -6.71
C TYR A 20 17.84 -5.43 -7.64
N ASP A 21 19.01 -5.85 -8.11
CA ASP A 21 19.20 -6.92 -9.11
C ASP A 21 18.87 -8.34 -8.60
N SER A 22 18.80 -8.56 -7.28
CA SER A 22 18.58 -9.89 -6.71
C SER A 22 17.70 -9.86 -5.46
N LEU A 23 16.62 -10.65 -5.48
CA LEU A 23 15.71 -10.84 -4.34
C LEU A 23 16.40 -11.52 -3.14
N LEU A 24 17.42 -12.35 -3.38
CA LEU A 24 18.09 -13.16 -2.36
C LEU A 24 19.07 -12.38 -1.46
N ALA A 25 19.51 -11.20 -1.88
CA ALA A 25 20.43 -10.34 -1.12
C ALA A 25 19.70 -9.22 -0.36
N LEU A 26 18.36 -9.20 -0.40
CA LEU A 26 17.54 -8.14 0.17
C LEU A 26 17.10 -8.53 1.59
N PRO A 27 17.07 -7.60 2.56
CA PRO A 27 16.58 -7.90 3.90
C PRO A 27 15.15 -8.45 3.84
N PRO A 28 14.81 -9.47 4.65
CA PRO A 28 13.53 -10.17 4.59
C PRO A 28 12.33 -9.23 4.78
N GLU A 29 12.50 -8.17 5.58
CA GLU A 29 11.54 -7.10 5.79
C GLU A 29 11.13 -6.39 4.48
N LEU A 30 12.09 -6.14 3.57
CA LEU A 30 11.82 -5.51 2.28
C LEU A 30 11.07 -6.47 1.35
N GLN A 31 11.42 -7.76 1.38
CA GLN A 31 10.76 -8.77 0.56
C GLN A 31 9.30 -8.96 0.99
N ALA A 32 9.04 -9.05 2.30
CA ALA A 32 7.69 -9.09 2.84
C ALA A 32 6.88 -7.83 2.47
N SER A 33 7.51 -6.65 2.59
CA SER A 33 6.87 -5.38 2.22
C SER A 33 6.51 -5.30 0.74
N ARG A 34 7.35 -5.82 -0.16
CA ARG A 34 7.04 -5.93 -1.60
C ARG A 34 5.84 -6.82 -1.85
N GLY A 35 5.81 -8.00 -1.23
CA GLY A 35 4.70 -8.94 -1.35
C GLY A 35 3.37 -8.32 -0.90
N LEU A 36 3.37 -7.68 0.27
CA LEU A 36 2.20 -7.00 0.84
C LEU A 36 1.74 -5.83 -0.05
N MET A 37 2.65 -5.02 -0.58
CA MET A 37 2.30 -3.93 -1.49
C MET A 37 1.71 -4.42 -2.81
N CYS A 38 2.31 -5.44 -3.43
CA CYS A 38 1.77 -6.03 -4.66
C CYS A 38 0.38 -6.65 -4.42
N ALA A 39 0.21 -7.38 -3.31
CA ALA A 39 -1.08 -7.95 -2.93
C ALA A 39 -2.12 -6.86 -2.69
N ALA A 40 -1.75 -5.77 -2.01
CA ALA A 40 -2.64 -4.65 -1.76
C ALA A 40 -3.12 -3.97 -3.05
N VAL A 41 -2.23 -3.74 -4.02
CA VAL A 41 -2.58 -3.18 -5.33
C VAL A 41 -3.51 -4.12 -6.10
N ALA A 42 -3.22 -5.43 -6.09
CA ALA A 42 -4.07 -6.43 -6.75
C ALA A 42 -5.47 -6.48 -6.13
N LEU A 43 -5.56 -6.51 -4.79
CA LEU A 43 -6.83 -6.50 -4.07
C LEU A 43 -7.61 -5.21 -4.33
N ALA A 44 -6.97 -4.04 -4.22
CA ALA A 44 -7.63 -2.77 -4.51
C ALA A 44 -8.14 -2.70 -5.96
N GLY A 45 -7.34 -3.17 -6.93
CA GLY A 45 -7.73 -3.22 -8.34
C GLY A 45 -8.93 -4.13 -8.59
N VAL A 46 -8.90 -5.36 -8.05
CA VAL A 46 -10.02 -6.31 -8.15
C VAL A 46 -11.26 -5.74 -7.46
N GLY A 47 -11.11 -5.20 -6.25
CA GLY A 47 -12.21 -4.58 -5.50
C GLY A 47 -12.87 -3.44 -6.28
N LEU A 48 -12.07 -2.57 -6.91
CA LEU A 48 -12.59 -1.49 -7.76
C LEU A 48 -13.35 -2.04 -8.98
N LEU A 49 -12.80 -3.04 -9.68
CA LEU A 49 -13.49 -3.66 -10.83
C LEU A 49 -14.84 -4.27 -10.42
N VAL A 50 -14.88 -4.94 -9.26
CA VAL A 50 -16.13 -5.51 -8.72
C VAL A 50 -17.12 -4.40 -8.34
N SER A 51 -16.65 -3.29 -7.73
CA SER A 51 -17.48 -2.12 -7.45
C SER A 51 -18.09 -1.52 -8.73
N LEU A 52 -17.32 -1.41 -9.82
CA LEU A 52 -17.82 -0.91 -11.11
C LEU A 52 -18.98 -1.74 -11.65
N ILE A 53 -18.91 -3.06 -11.51
CA ILE A 53 -19.99 -3.99 -11.93
C ILE A 53 -21.22 -3.87 -11.03
N GLY A 54 -21.02 -3.60 -9.73
CA GLY A 54 -22.09 -3.49 -8.73
C GLY A 54 -22.87 -2.16 -8.76
N MET A 55 -22.32 -1.10 -9.36
CA MET A 55 -22.96 0.22 -9.41
C MET A 55 -24.23 0.24 -10.27
N GLN A 56 -25.19 1.07 -9.86
CA GLN A 56 -26.50 1.19 -10.52
C GLN A 56 -26.41 1.61 -12.00
N CYS A 57 -25.37 2.35 -12.38
CA CYS A 57 -25.13 2.80 -13.76
C CYS A 57 -24.68 1.68 -14.72
N THR A 58 -24.36 0.48 -14.21
CA THR A 58 -23.84 -0.62 -15.01
C THR A 58 -24.94 -1.66 -15.26
N SER A 59 -25.39 -1.81 -16.51
CA SER A 59 -26.46 -2.75 -16.90
C SER A 59 -26.07 -4.23 -16.81
N CYS A 60 -24.91 -4.59 -16.26
CA CYS A 60 -24.45 -5.98 -16.13
C CYS A 60 -25.34 -6.84 -15.22
N ILE A 61 -25.98 -6.23 -14.22
CA ILE A 61 -26.93 -6.90 -13.30
C ILE A 61 -28.31 -6.30 -13.51
N VAL A 62 -29.11 -6.91 -14.39
CA VAL A 62 -30.49 -6.48 -14.68
C VAL A 62 -31.43 -6.99 -13.57
N ASN A 63 -32.23 -6.09 -12.98
CA ASN A 63 -33.37 -6.39 -12.09
C ASN A 63 -33.09 -7.22 -10.82
N ASN A 64 -31.86 -7.22 -10.28
CA ASN A 64 -31.59 -7.88 -8.99
C ASN A 64 -30.80 -6.99 -8.01
N ASP A 65 -31.52 -6.18 -7.24
CA ASP A 65 -30.95 -5.27 -6.24
C ASP A 65 -30.26 -6.01 -5.09
N ARG A 66 -30.70 -7.23 -4.76
CA ARG A 66 -30.02 -8.08 -3.77
C ARG A 66 -28.64 -8.51 -4.26
N ALA A 67 -28.53 -8.91 -5.53
CA ALA A 67 -27.23 -9.29 -6.10
C ALA A 67 -26.28 -8.09 -6.16
N LYS A 68 -26.75 -6.91 -6.58
CA LYS A 68 -25.95 -5.67 -6.58
C LYS A 68 -25.42 -5.33 -5.19
N ARG A 69 -26.28 -5.40 -4.17
CA ARG A 69 -25.89 -5.19 -2.77
C ARG A 69 -24.79 -6.15 -2.31
N VAL A 70 -24.93 -7.45 -2.57
CA VAL A 70 -23.93 -8.45 -2.17
C VAL A 70 -22.59 -8.22 -2.87
N VAL A 71 -22.64 -7.85 -4.16
CA VAL A 71 -21.45 -7.52 -4.95
C VAL A 71 -20.73 -6.30 -4.38
N LEU A 72 -21.45 -5.21 -4.05
CA LEU A 72 -20.87 -4.01 -3.45
C LEU A 72 -20.27 -4.26 -2.07
N ILE A 73 -20.95 -5.04 -1.21
CA ILE A 73 -20.41 -5.43 0.11
C ILE A 73 -19.12 -6.24 -0.06
N THR A 74 -19.10 -7.16 -1.00
CA THR A 74 -17.92 -8.00 -1.28
C THR A 74 -16.76 -7.14 -1.81
N ALA A 75 -17.05 -6.19 -2.69
CA ALA A 75 -16.07 -5.22 -3.16
C ALA A 75 -15.50 -4.37 -2.01
N GLY A 76 -16.35 -3.87 -1.12
CA GLY A 76 -15.95 -3.15 0.09
C GLY A 76 -15.00 -3.96 0.97
N CYS A 77 -15.33 -5.23 1.24
CA CYS A 77 -14.46 -6.14 2.00
C CYS A 77 -13.09 -6.34 1.33
N ILE A 78 -13.05 -6.53 0.01
CA ILE A 78 -11.80 -6.71 -0.74
C ILE A 78 -10.94 -5.44 -0.66
N ILE A 79 -11.55 -4.26 -0.82
CA ILE A 79 -10.84 -2.97 -0.72
C ILE A 79 -10.32 -2.74 0.70
N LEU A 80 -11.09 -3.07 1.74
CA LEU A 80 -10.65 -2.98 3.14
C LEU A 80 -9.46 -3.91 3.42
N MET A 81 -9.48 -5.15 2.91
CA MET A 81 -8.34 -6.05 3.00
C MET A 81 -7.10 -5.48 2.28
N GLY A 82 -7.28 -4.90 1.09
CA GLY A 82 -6.22 -4.19 0.38
C GLY A 82 -5.65 -3.02 1.20
N SER A 83 -6.51 -2.24 1.85
CA SER A 83 -6.10 -1.15 2.75
C SER A 83 -5.25 -1.65 3.91
N ILE A 84 -5.65 -2.74 4.58
CA ILE A 84 -4.87 -3.32 5.69
C ILE A 84 -3.50 -3.80 5.17
N CYS A 85 -3.47 -4.46 4.01
CA CYS A 85 -2.23 -4.89 3.37
C CYS A 85 -1.30 -3.72 2.99
N THR A 86 -1.82 -2.52 2.71
CA THR A 86 -0.98 -1.31 2.56
C THR A 86 -0.49 -0.76 3.89
N LEU A 87 -1.33 -0.74 4.94
CA LEU A 87 -0.98 -0.13 6.24
C LEU A 87 0.12 -0.89 6.97
N ILE A 88 0.08 -2.21 6.94
CA ILE A 88 1.05 -3.07 7.66
C ILE A 88 2.50 -2.73 7.27
N PRO A 89 2.94 -2.83 6.01
CA PRO A 89 4.32 -2.56 5.64
C PRO A 89 4.73 -1.11 5.84
N VAL A 90 3.83 -0.13 5.63
CA VAL A 90 4.18 1.28 5.79
C VAL A 90 4.31 1.66 7.27
N SER A 91 3.42 1.16 8.12
CA SER A 91 3.48 1.41 9.56
C SER A 91 4.67 0.68 10.19
N TRP A 92 4.95 -0.55 9.72
CA TRP A 92 6.09 -1.32 10.19
C TRP A 92 7.42 -0.67 9.83
N THR A 93 7.61 -0.30 8.55
CA THR A 93 8.82 0.41 8.10
C THR A 93 9.02 1.73 8.83
N GLY A 94 7.94 2.50 9.04
CA GLY A 94 7.98 3.72 9.85
C GLY A 94 8.44 3.47 11.29
N ASN A 95 7.90 2.44 11.96
CA ASN A 95 8.29 2.07 13.32
C ASN A 95 9.76 1.66 13.42
N VAL A 96 10.28 0.92 12.45
CA VAL A 96 11.71 0.54 12.40
C VAL A 96 12.60 1.79 12.27
N ILE A 97 12.25 2.71 11.37
CA ILE A 97 13.01 3.97 11.18
C ILE A 97 13.01 4.81 12.46
N ILE A 98 11.86 4.94 13.12
CA ILE A 98 11.73 5.69 14.37
C ILE A 98 12.58 5.04 15.47
N ARG A 99 12.53 3.71 15.62
CA ARG A 99 13.37 2.99 16.60
C ARG A 99 14.85 3.17 16.34
N ASP A 100 15.27 3.09 15.08
CA ASP A 100 16.66 3.33 14.68
C ASP A 100 17.09 4.77 15.00
N PHE A 101 16.20 5.76 14.86
CA PHE A 101 16.48 7.16 15.15
C PHE A 101 16.75 7.42 16.64
N TYR A 102 16.07 6.72 17.55
CA TYR A 102 16.22 6.87 19.01
C TYR A 102 17.27 5.95 19.64
N ASN A 103 17.90 5.07 18.87
CA ASN A 103 18.84 4.09 19.41
C ASN A 103 20.23 4.73 19.60
N PRO A 104 20.74 4.84 20.85
CA PRO A 104 21.99 5.55 21.15
C PRO A 104 23.26 4.82 20.67
N LEU A 105 23.13 3.57 20.19
CA LEU A 105 24.24 2.77 19.67
C LEU A 105 24.55 3.08 18.19
N LEU A 106 23.70 3.83 17.49
CA LEU A 106 23.92 4.22 16.11
C LEU A 106 24.65 5.55 16.02
N ILE A 107 25.69 5.59 15.17
CA ILE A 107 26.45 6.79 14.84
C ILE A 107 25.52 7.75 14.06
N ASP A 108 25.57 9.06 14.33
CA ASP A 108 24.71 10.06 13.68
C ASP A 108 24.72 10.00 12.14
N ALA A 109 25.84 9.55 11.54
CA ALA A 109 25.97 9.35 10.09
C ALA A 109 25.07 8.25 9.51
N GLN A 110 24.47 7.39 10.35
CA GLN A 110 23.63 6.25 9.94
C GLN A 110 22.14 6.48 10.25
N ARG A 111 21.78 7.67 10.75
CA ARG A 111 20.40 8.01 11.10
C ARG A 111 19.54 8.07 9.84
N ARG A 112 18.47 7.28 9.82
CA ARG A 112 17.51 7.24 8.71
C ARG A 112 16.38 8.22 8.98
N GLU A 113 15.97 8.94 7.94
CA GLU A 113 14.80 9.81 7.97
C GLU A 113 13.59 9.11 7.32
N LEU A 114 12.39 9.58 7.68
CA LEU A 114 11.14 9.11 7.07
C LEU A 114 11.06 9.61 5.63
N GLY A 115 11.03 8.69 4.68
CA GLY A 115 10.87 9.04 3.27
C GLY A 115 9.46 9.55 2.95
N GLU A 116 9.36 10.49 2.00
CA GLU A 116 8.08 11.06 1.53
C GLU A 116 7.05 10.00 1.10
N ALA A 117 7.53 8.89 0.52
CA ALA A 117 6.70 7.77 0.09
C ALA A 117 5.91 7.10 1.24
N LEU A 118 6.41 7.13 2.48
CA LEU A 118 5.66 6.60 3.63
C LEU A 118 4.40 7.43 3.90
N TYR A 119 4.49 8.75 3.82
CA TYR A 119 3.34 9.63 4.01
C TYR A 119 2.28 9.39 2.94
N ILE A 120 2.70 9.24 1.68
CA ILE A 120 1.79 8.88 0.57
C ILE A 120 1.12 7.53 0.86
N GLY A 121 1.87 6.55 1.38
CA GLY A 121 1.32 5.24 1.76
C GLY A 121 0.24 5.32 2.84
N TRP A 122 0.44 6.13 3.89
CA TRP A 122 -0.56 6.35 4.95
C TRP A 122 -1.82 7.01 4.41
N VAL A 123 -1.65 8.04 3.59
CA VAL A 123 -2.77 8.75 2.97
C VAL A 123 -3.55 7.83 2.02
N ALA A 124 -2.85 7.08 1.16
CA ALA A 124 -3.47 6.13 0.25
C ALA A 124 -4.26 5.05 1.01
N ALA A 125 -3.70 4.51 2.09
CA ALA A 125 -4.40 3.59 2.97
C ALA A 125 -5.67 4.20 3.58
N ALA A 126 -5.60 5.44 4.08
CA ALA A 126 -6.77 6.11 4.66
C ALA A 126 -7.89 6.29 3.63
N PHE A 127 -7.55 6.64 2.38
CA PHE A 127 -8.52 6.74 1.28
C PHE A 127 -9.12 5.38 0.91
N LEU A 128 -8.30 4.32 0.82
CA LEU A 128 -8.80 2.96 0.55
C LEU A 128 -9.70 2.47 1.67
N PHE A 129 -9.35 2.74 2.93
CA PHE A 129 -10.16 2.40 4.09
C PHE A 129 -11.52 3.11 4.05
N ALA A 130 -11.51 4.44 3.85
CA ALA A 130 -12.74 5.23 3.74
C ALA A 130 -13.61 4.75 2.58
N GLY A 131 -13.02 4.51 1.39
CA GLY A 131 -13.73 3.98 0.22
C GLY A 131 -14.33 2.60 0.48
N GLY A 132 -13.58 1.70 1.11
CA GLY A 132 -14.07 0.38 1.51
C GLY A 132 -15.23 0.46 2.51
N CYS A 133 -15.14 1.34 3.50
CA CYS A 133 -16.23 1.61 4.44
C CYS A 133 -17.47 2.18 3.75
N ILE A 134 -17.31 3.07 2.77
CA ILE A 134 -18.44 3.61 2.00
C ILE A 134 -19.13 2.48 1.24
N PHE A 135 -18.41 1.62 0.53
CA PHE A 135 -19.02 0.48 -0.17
C PHE A 135 -19.65 -0.55 0.77
N PHE A 136 -19.10 -0.71 1.98
CA PHE A 136 -19.64 -1.64 2.97
C PHE A 136 -20.88 -1.10 3.70
N CYS A 137 -20.87 0.17 4.10
CA CYS A 137 -21.91 0.78 4.94
C CYS A 137 -22.97 1.56 4.16
N CYS A 138 -22.58 2.27 3.10
CA CYS A 138 -23.48 3.08 2.28
C CYS A 138 -23.92 2.24 1.07
N ASN A 139 -25.06 1.57 1.22
CA ASN A 139 -25.77 0.92 0.12
C ASN A 139 -26.31 1.99 -0.85
N ILE A 140 -25.50 2.42 -1.81
CA ILE A 140 -25.93 3.20 -2.97
C ILE A 140 -26.47 2.23 -4.03
#